data_AF-A0A743PHG1-F1
#
_entry.id   AF-A0A743PHG1-F1
#
_cell.length_a   1.000
_cell.length_b   1.000
_cell.length_c   1.000
_cell.angle_alpha   90.00
_cell.angle_beta   90.00
_cell.angle_gamma   90.00
#
_symmetry.space_group_name_H-M   'P 1'
#
loop_
_entity.id
_entity.type
_entity.pdbx_description
1 polymer ?
#
loop_
_entity_poly.entity_id
_entity_poly.type
_entity_poly.pdbx_seq_one_letter_code
_entity_poly.pdbx_strand_id
1 'polypeptide(L)' 'MKFDIILHLRKKAEKDINRAMREAESGNDLEAAKLFMRAGGTLITLGR' A
#
# COMPACT_ATOMS: atom_id res chain seq x y z
N MET A 1 5.63 18.56 0.56
CA MET A 1 6.03 17.61 -0.49
C MET A 1 5.46 18.06 -1.84
N LYS A 2 6.13 17.82 -2.98
CA LYS A 2 5.60 18.23 -4.30
C LYS A 2 4.45 17.31 -4.74
N PHE A 3 3.53 17.83 -5.57
CA PHE A 3 2.31 17.11 -6.00
C PHE A 3 2.60 15.80 -6.72
N ASP A 4 3.62 15.77 -7.59
CA ASP A 4 4.09 14.59 -8.29
C ASP A 4 4.53 13.47 -7.33
N ILE A 5 5.22 13.83 -6.25
CA ILE A 5 5.63 12.88 -5.21
C ILE A 5 4.41 12.35 -4.45
N ILE A 6 3.45 13.22 -4.09
CA ILE A 6 2.19 12.83 -3.44
C ILE A 6 1.42 11.85 -4.34
N LEU A 7 1.29 12.18 -5.63
CA LEU A 7 0.58 11.35 -6.60
C LEU A 7 1.26 9.98 -6.77
N HIS A 8 2.59 9.96 -6.83
CA HIS A 8 3.37 8.72 -6.93
C HIS A 8 3.15 7.82 -5.71
N LEU A 9 3.30 8.36 -4.50
CA LEU A 9 3.14 7.60 -3.25
C LEU A 9 1.69 7.11 -3.06
N ARG A 10 0.69 7.92 -3.41
CA ARG A 10 -0.73 7.53 -3.36
C ARG A 10 -0.99 6.32 -4.25
N LYS A 11 -0.55 6.38 -5.52
CA LYS A 11 -0.70 5.28 -6.48
C LYS A 11 0.03 4.01 -6.04
N LYS A 12 1.20 4.16 -5.42
CA LYS A 12 1.96 3.05 -4.86
C LYS A 12 1.21 2.36 -3.73
N ALA A 13 0.71 3.13 -2.75
CA ALA A 13 -0.07 2.59 -1.64
C ALA A 13 -1.34 1.86 -2.12
N GLU A 14 -2.06 2.46 -3.07
CA GLU A 14 -3.24 1.84 -3.69
C GLU A 14 -2.91 0.51 -4.37
N LYS A 15 -1.79 0.43 -5.11
CA LYS A 15 -1.35 -0.81 -5.75
C LYS A 15 -1.06 -1.91 -4.72
N ASP A 16 -0.38 -1.56 -3.63
CA ASP A 16 -0.05 -2.52 -2.57
C ASP A 16 -1.32 -3.01 -1.85
N ILE A 17 -2.29 -2.13 -1.58
CA ILE A 17 -3.60 -2.49 -1.00
C ILE A 17 -4.37 -3.43 -1.92
N ASN A 18 -4.48 -3.10 -3.21
CA ASN A 18 -5.20 -3.93 -4.17
C ASN A 18 -4.58 -5.33 -4.30
N ARG A 19 -3.25 -5.44 -4.20
CA ARG A 19 -2.57 -6.73 -4.18
C ARG A 19 -2.83 -7.46 -2.86
N ALA A 20 -2.79 -6.78 -1.73
CA ALA A 20 -3.06 -7.36 -0.42
C ALA A 20 -4.46 -8.00 -0.37
N MET A 21 -5.47 -7.33 -0.92
CA MET A 21 -6.84 -7.85 -1.01
C MET A 21 -6.91 -9.16 -1.80
N ARG A 22 -6.20 -9.26 -2.94
CA ARG A 22 -6.17 -10.50 -3.75
C ARG A 22 -5.47 -11.67 -3.05
N GLU A 23 -4.38 -11.38 -2.34
CA GLU A 23 -3.68 -12.40 -1.53
C GLU A 23 -4.60 -12.89 -0.41
N ALA A 24 -5.31 -11.99 0.27
CA ALA A 24 -6.29 -12.33 1.30
C ALA A 24 -7.45 -13.17 0.75
N GLU A 25 -8.01 -12.79 -0.40
CA GLU A 25 -9.04 -13.59 -1.09
C GLU A 25 -8.55 -15.00 -1.46
N SER A 26 -7.25 -15.15 -1.72
CA SER A 26 -6.62 -16.44 -2.03
C SER A 26 -6.21 -17.24 -0.79
N GLY A 27 -6.50 -16.76 0.42
CA GLY A 27 -6.12 -17.40 1.69
C GLY A 27 -4.65 -17.22 2.06
N ASN A 28 -3.92 -16.33 1.40
CA ASN A 28 -2.52 -16.02 1.68
C ASN A 28 -2.38 -14.85 2.66
N ASP A 29 -2.85 -15.06 3.89
CA ASP A 29 -2.96 -14.01 4.91
C ASP A 29 -1.60 -13.37 5.26
N LEU A 30 -0.53 -14.17 5.27
CA LEU A 30 0.81 -13.68 5.59
C LEU A 30 1.30 -12.66 4.54
N GLU A 31 1.11 -12.94 3.26
CA GLU A 31 1.52 -12.03 2.20
C GLU A 31 0.60 -10.80 2.13
N ALA A 32 -0.70 -10.99 2.34
CA ALA A 32 -1.65 -9.89 2.48
C ALA A 32 -1.22 -8.92 3.60
N ALA A 33 -0.90 -9.43 4.78
CA ALA A 33 -0.46 -8.62 5.91
C ALA A 33 0.81 -7.80 5.59
N LYS A 34 1.82 -8.41 4.96
CA LYS A 34 3.04 -7.69 4.54
C LYS A 34 2.73 -6.55 3.57
N LEU A 35 1.85 -6.79 2.61
CA LEU A 35 1.44 -5.78 1.62
C LEU A 35 0.65 -4.64 2.29
N PHE A 36 -0.25 -4.94 3.23
CA PHE A 36 -0.94 -3.92 4.03
C PHE A 36 0.04 -3.06 4.84
N MET A 37 1.02 -3.68 5.52
CA MET A 37 2.03 -2.94 6.28
C MET A 37 2.86 -2.02 5.36
N ARG A 38 3.22 -2.49 4.17
CA ARG A 38 3.94 -1.68 3.17
C ARG A 38 3.13 -0.50 2.68
N ALA A 39 1.84 -0.70 2.40
CA ALA A 39 0.93 0.37 2.03
C ALA A 39 0.79 1.40 3.17
N GLY A 40 0.63 0.93 4.42
CA GLY A 40 0.57 1.76 5.62
C GLY A 40 1.82 2.63 5.79
N GLY A 41 3.02 2.06 5.65
CA GLY A 41 4.27 2.83 5.69
C GLY A 41 4.37 3.90 4.59
N THR A 42 3.84 3.60 3.40
CA THR A 42 3.75 4.57 2.30
C THR A 42 2.78 5.71 2.63
N LEU A 43 1.64 5.41 3.24
CA LEU A 43 0.64 6.41 3.67
C LEU A 43 1.15 7.27 4.84
N ILE A 44 1.88 6.70 5.80
CA ILE A 44 2.54 7.47 6.87
C ILE A 44 3.54 8.47 6.27
N THR A 45 4.28 8.06 5.24
CA THR A 45 5.20 8.96 4.52
C THR A 45 4.47 10.11 3.82
N LEU A 46 3.25 9.88 3.34
CA LEU A 46 2.40 10.93 2.75
C LEU A 46 1.91 11.95 3.79
N GLY A 47 1.69 11.53 5.03
CA GLY A 47 1.18 12.38 6.11
C GLY A 47 2.25 13.17 6.88
N ARG A 48 3.54 12.97 6.58
CA ARG A 48 4.67 13.76 7.11
C ARG A 48 5.03 14.91 6.18
#